data_AF-A0A840F305-F1
#
_entry.id   AF-A0A840F305-F1
#
_cell.length_a   1.000
_cell.length_b   1.000
_cell.length_c   1.000
_cell.angle_alpha   90.00
_cell.angle_beta   90.00
_cell.angle_gamma   90.00
#
_symmetry.space_group_name_H-M   'P 1'
#
loop_
_entity.id
_entity.type
_entity.pdbx_description
1 polymer ?
#
loop_
_entity_poly.entity_id
_entity_poly.type
_entity_poly.pdbx_seq_one_letter_code
_entity_poly.pdbx_strand_id
1 'polypeptide(L)'
;MISREDILERYLDADEQIPLLTIDEFFADNPHEDSIAPNQRGYGRPDLVEIAERLTRFEADADVAWVRVQLHEEMFDDDYEGVAAESIAICTSLDEDEVEERLDTDSLESDGVWEGMSYDEDDFSDIPAVPEDHRILTMSWD
;
A
#
# COMPACT_ATOMS: atom_id res chain seq x y z
N MET A 1 -13.86 1.13 -4.79
CA MET A 1 -12.43 1.19 -5.13
C MET A 1 -12.32 2.21 -6.25
N ILE A 2 -11.26 3.00 -6.28
CA ILE A 2 -10.91 3.81 -7.45
C ILE A 2 -10.84 2.92 -8.69
N SER A 3 -11.25 3.43 -9.85
CA SER A 3 -11.20 2.63 -11.07
C SER A 3 -9.79 2.57 -11.64
N ARG A 4 -9.48 1.49 -12.37
CA ARG A 4 -8.23 1.39 -13.15
C ARG A 4 -8.11 2.55 -14.15
N GLU A 5 -9.21 2.96 -14.74
CA GLU A 5 -9.25 4.08 -15.69
C GLU A 5 -8.78 5.39 -15.04
N ASP A 6 -9.27 5.70 -13.84
CA ASP A 6 -8.85 6.89 -13.08
C ASP A 6 -7.36 6.81 -12.68
N ILE A 7 -6.87 5.62 -12.34
CA ILE A 7 -5.45 5.40 -12.02
C ILE A 7 -4.58 5.62 -13.27
N LEU A 8 -4.97 5.08 -14.42
CA LEU A 8 -4.24 5.24 -15.68
C LEU A 8 -4.19 6.70 -16.12
N GLU A 9 -5.27 7.47 -15.90
CA GLU A 9 -5.25 8.92 -16.15
C GLU A 9 -4.20 9.61 -15.27
N ARG A 10 -4.12 9.30 -13.97
CA ARG A 10 -3.08 9.86 -13.07
C ARG A 10 -1.66 9.46 -13.50
N TYR A 11 -1.46 8.21 -13.86
CA TYR A 11 -0.19 7.67 -14.33
C TYR A 11 0.31 8.42 -15.58
N LEU A 12 -0.57 8.64 -16.55
CA LEU A 12 -0.24 9.38 -17.78
C LEU A 12 -0.04 10.89 -17.52
N ASP A 13 -0.82 11.48 -16.63
CA ASP A 13 -0.67 12.89 -16.23
C ASP A 13 0.63 13.15 -15.44
N ALA A 14 1.19 12.11 -14.81
CA ALA A 14 2.43 12.14 -14.03
C ALA A 14 3.66 11.61 -14.80
N ASP A 15 3.67 11.69 -16.14
CA ASP A 15 4.78 11.23 -16.98
C ASP A 15 5.17 9.76 -16.70
N GLU A 16 4.18 8.87 -16.57
CA GLU A 16 4.36 7.43 -16.33
C GLU A 16 4.93 7.07 -14.94
N GLN A 17 4.73 7.95 -13.95
CA GLN A 17 4.99 7.67 -12.54
C GLN A 17 3.77 7.02 -11.85
N ILE A 18 4.02 6.03 -11.00
CA ILE A 18 3.03 5.23 -10.29
C ILE A 18 2.37 6.07 -9.19
N PRO A 19 1.06 6.35 -9.25
CA PRO A 19 0.38 7.11 -8.21
C PRO A 19 0.23 6.29 -6.92
N LEU A 20 0.59 6.90 -5.79
CA LEU A 20 0.25 6.35 -4.48
C LEU A 20 -1.23 6.53 -4.18
N LEU A 21 -1.91 5.45 -3.76
CA LEU A 21 -3.32 5.50 -3.39
C LEU A 21 -3.52 5.59 -1.88
N THR A 22 -4.53 6.32 -1.45
CA THR A 22 -5.03 6.24 -0.07
C THR A 22 -5.65 4.88 0.24
N ILE A 23 -5.77 4.54 1.54
CA ILE A 23 -6.49 3.34 1.99
C ILE A 23 -7.92 3.34 1.42
N ASP A 24 -8.64 4.47 1.51
CA ASP A 24 -10.01 4.57 1.02
C ASP A 24 -10.09 4.37 -0.50
N GLU A 25 -9.17 4.93 -1.28
CA GLU A 25 -9.16 4.74 -2.74
C GLU A 25 -9.01 3.26 -3.12
N PHE A 26 -8.11 2.53 -2.48
CA PHE A 26 -7.87 1.12 -2.82
C PHE A 26 -8.86 0.13 -2.17
N PHE A 27 -9.22 0.32 -0.90
CA PHE A 27 -9.98 -0.68 -0.14
C PHE A 27 -11.50 -0.45 -0.13
N ALA A 28 -11.98 0.79 -0.18
CA ALA A 28 -13.42 1.06 -0.05
C ALA A 28 -14.18 0.33 -1.17
N ASP A 29 -15.20 -0.46 -0.86
CA ASP A 29 -15.98 -1.25 -1.84
C ASP A 29 -15.11 -2.11 -2.80
N ASN A 30 -13.91 -2.55 -2.39
CA ASN A 30 -13.06 -3.45 -3.18
C ASN A 30 -13.55 -4.91 -3.02
N PRO A 31 -14.08 -5.56 -4.07
CA PRO A 31 -14.50 -6.96 -3.99
C PRO A 31 -13.39 -7.96 -4.38
N HIS A 32 -12.25 -7.48 -4.86
CA HIS A 32 -11.18 -8.28 -5.46
C HIS A 32 -10.15 -8.67 -4.41
N GLU A 33 -10.46 -9.70 -3.62
CA GLU A 33 -9.58 -10.19 -2.55
C GLU A 33 -8.14 -10.54 -2.99
N ASP A 34 -7.93 -10.82 -4.27
CA ASP A 34 -6.66 -11.10 -4.92
C ASP A 34 -5.89 -9.85 -5.39
N SER A 35 -6.43 -8.65 -5.19
CA SER A 35 -5.79 -7.38 -5.58
C SER A 35 -4.55 -7.00 -4.77
N ILE A 36 -4.26 -7.68 -3.67
CA ILE A 36 -3.04 -7.51 -2.86
C ILE A 36 -2.69 -8.87 -2.26
N ALA A 37 -1.42 -9.23 -2.14
CA ALA A 37 -0.99 -10.49 -1.53
C ALA A 37 -1.78 -11.75 -2.00
N PRO A 38 -2.00 -11.96 -3.32
CA PRO A 38 -2.82 -13.07 -3.81
C PRO A 38 -2.25 -14.44 -3.46
N ASN A 39 -0.92 -14.54 -3.31
CA ASN A 39 -0.16 -15.70 -2.83
C ASN A 39 -0.57 -16.15 -1.42
N GLN A 40 -0.92 -15.21 -0.53
CA GLN A 40 -1.27 -15.52 0.86
C GLN A 40 -2.78 -15.74 1.08
N ARG A 41 -3.60 -15.51 0.05
CA ARG A 41 -5.04 -15.72 0.12
C ARG A 41 -5.38 -17.19 0.36
N GLY A 42 -6.00 -17.46 1.52
CA GLY A 42 -6.34 -18.82 1.96
C GLY A 42 -5.25 -19.52 2.75
N TYR A 43 -4.13 -18.84 3.03
CA TYR A 43 -3.03 -19.32 3.85
C TYR A 43 -2.91 -18.63 5.22
N GLY A 44 -3.84 -17.72 5.54
CA GLY A 44 -3.90 -17.06 6.85
C GLY A 44 -4.23 -15.58 6.72
N ARG A 45 -3.89 -14.98 5.57
CA ARG A 45 -4.11 -13.56 5.30
C ARG A 45 -5.58 -13.21 5.52
N PRO A 46 -5.89 -12.20 6.33
CA PRO A 46 -7.26 -11.77 6.55
C PRO A 46 -7.91 -11.23 5.26
N ASP A 47 -9.21 -10.98 5.32
CA ASP A 47 -9.92 -10.37 4.21
C ASP A 47 -9.53 -8.89 4.05
N LEU A 48 -9.85 -8.31 2.89
CA LEU A 48 -9.49 -6.91 2.62
C LEU A 48 -10.14 -5.93 3.60
N VAL A 49 -11.32 -6.28 4.12
CA VAL A 49 -12.02 -5.43 5.09
C VAL A 49 -11.22 -5.32 6.38
N GLU A 50 -10.75 -6.44 6.92
CA GLU A 50 -9.93 -6.45 8.13
C GLU A 50 -8.57 -5.80 7.90
N ILE A 51 -7.91 -6.03 6.77
CA ILE A 51 -6.66 -5.32 6.41
C ILE A 51 -6.89 -3.80 6.40
N ALA A 52 -7.95 -3.35 5.73
CA ALA A 52 -8.29 -1.92 5.63
C ALA A 52 -8.59 -1.31 7.01
N GLU A 53 -9.35 -2.01 7.86
CA GLU A 53 -9.67 -1.54 9.22
C GLU A 53 -8.41 -1.36 10.08
N ARG A 54 -7.47 -2.30 10.00
CA ARG A 54 -6.20 -2.23 10.74
C ARG A 54 -5.33 -1.08 10.23
N LEU A 55 -5.15 -0.97 8.91
CA LEU A 55 -4.37 0.13 8.31
C LEU A 55 -4.99 1.50 8.61
N THR A 56 -6.32 1.63 8.54
CA THR A 56 -7.03 2.89 8.84
C THR A 56 -6.84 3.29 10.29
N ARG A 57 -6.93 2.32 11.21
CA ARG A 57 -6.69 2.56 12.63
C ARG A 57 -5.23 2.98 12.90
N PHE A 58 -4.30 2.37 12.17
CA PHE A 58 -2.89 2.66 12.29
C PHE A 58 -2.52 4.03 11.70
N GLU A 59 -3.08 4.42 10.56
CA GLU A 59 -2.91 5.77 9.97
C GLU A 59 -3.41 6.88 10.91
N ALA A 60 -4.35 6.59 11.81
CA ALA A 60 -4.85 7.55 12.79
C ALA A 60 -3.95 7.73 14.02
N ASP A 61 -2.84 6.99 14.13
CA ASP A 61 -1.86 7.13 15.20
C ASP A 61 -1.06 8.44 15.05
N ALA A 62 -0.67 9.06 16.17
CA ALA A 62 0.08 10.31 16.16
C ALA A 62 1.51 10.14 15.62
N ASP A 63 2.05 8.92 15.66
CA ASP A 63 3.37 8.57 15.14
C ASP A 63 3.34 8.29 13.62
N VAL A 64 2.16 8.31 12.98
CA VAL A 64 1.97 8.01 11.56
C VAL A 64 1.46 9.24 10.83
N ALA A 65 2.20 9.68 9.82
CA ALA A 65 1.84 10.85 9.02
C ALA A 65 0.84 10.49 7.91
N TRP A 66 1.02 9.31 7.28
CA TRP A 66 0.14 8.78 6.24
C TRP A 66 0.46 7.32 5.93
N VAL A 67 -0.52 6.60 5.38
CA VAL A 67 -0.38 5.24 4.84
C VAL A 67 -0.87 5.22 3.39
N ARG A 68 -0.10 4.64 2.47
CA ARG A 68 -0.43 4.58 1.04
C ARG A 68 -0.25 3.19 0.48
N VAL A 69 -1.06 2.85 -0.52
CA VAL A 69 -0.92 1.63 -1.30
C VAL A 69 0.01 1.92 -2.47
N GLN A 70 1.06 1.11 -2.60
CA GLN A 70 1.96 1.10 -3.76
C GLN A 70 1.38 0.13 -4.79
N LEU A 71 1.13 0.58 -6.01
CA LEU A 71 0.52 -0.23 -7.06
C LEU A 71 1.56 -1.11 -7.75
N HIS A 72 1.18 -2.33 -8.12
CA HIS A 72 2.04 -3.25 -8.85
C HIS A 72 2.19 -2.80 -10.31
N GLU A 73 3.42 -2.77 -10.84
CA GLU A 73 3.72 -2.23 -12.17
C GLU A 73 2.93 -2.91 -13.31
N GLU A 74 2.71 -4.22 -13.23
CA GLU A 74 1.93 -4.96 -14.24
C GLU A 74 0.48 -4.46 -14.40
N MET A 75 -0.10 -3.73 -13.42
CA MET A 75 -1.46 -3.21 -13.59
C MET A 75 -1.58 -2.17 -14.72
N PHE A 76 -0.45 -1.54 -15.10
CA PHE A 76 -0.36 -0.56 -16.17
C PHE A 76 -0.28 -1.18 -17.57
N ASP A 77 -0.07 -2.50 -17.68
CA ASP A 77 -0.02 -3.18 -18.98
C ASP A 77 -1.38 -3.17 -19.70
N ASP A 78 -1.37 -3.05 -21.04
CA ASP A 78 -2.58 -2.95 -21.86
C ASP A 78 -3.56 -4.12 -21.65
N ASP A 79 -3.07 -5.31 -21.33
CA ASP A 79 -3.86 -6.54 -21.14
C ASP A 79 -4.17 -6.88 -19.68
N TYR A 80 -3.76 -6.05 -18.72
CA TYR A 80 -4.10 -6.25 -17.32
C TYR A 80 -5.54 -5.85 -17.01
N GLU A 81 -6.27 -6.71 -16.29
CA GLU A 81 -7.64 -6.46 -15.84
C GLU A 81 -7.67 -6.21 -14.33
N GLY A 82 -8.04 -4.99 -13.92
CA GLY A 82 -8.25 -4.63 -12.50
C GLY A 82 -7.16 -3.72 -11.94
N VAL A 83 -7.05 -3.70 -10.61
CA VAL A 83 -6.08 -2.90 -9.86
C VAL A 83 -5.34 -3.85 -8.93
N ALA A 84 -4.01 -3.76 -8.91
CA ALA A 84 -3.16 -4.57 -8.06
C ALA A 84 -2.25 -3.69 -7.23
N ALA A 85 -2.14 -4.04 -5.95
CA ALA A 85 -1.17 -3.49 -5.03
C ALA A 85 0.06 -4.40 -4.97
N GLU A 86 1.21 -3.76 -4.94
CA GLU A 86 2.51 -4.34 -4.62
C GLU A 86 2.66 -4.46 -3.10
N SER A 87 2.41 -3.35 -2.40
CA SER A 87 2.74 -3.23 -0.97
C SER A 87 2.04 -2.02 -0.32
N ILE A 88 2.29 -1.82 0.98
CA ILE A 88 1.81 -0.67 1.75
C ILE A 88 3.01 0.19 2.18
N ALA A 89 3.04 1.45 1.75
CA ALA A 89 3.95 2.46 2.25
C ALA A 89 3.39 3.14 3.51
N ILE A 90 4.24 3.34 4.50
CA ILE A 90 3.92 3.88 5.83
C ILE A 90 4.92 4.99 6.13
N CYS A 91 4.46 6.23 6.21
CA CYS A 91 5.30 7.33 6.67
C CYS A 91 5.12 7.53 8.17
N THR A 92 6.18 7.25 8.94
CA THR A 92 6.11 7.20 10.40
C THR A 92 7.43 7.61 11.06
N SER A 93 7.38 8.02 12.32
CA SER A 93 8.57 8.19 13.16
C SER A 93 9.07 6.88 13.78
N LEU A 94 8.25 5.83 13.77
CA LEU A 94 8.55 4.51 14.33
C LEU A 94 9.66 3.79 13.55
N ASP A 95 10.24 2.77 14.18
CA ASP A 95 11.09 1.77 13.51
C ASP A 95 10.28 0.55 13.02
N GLU A 96 10.93 -0.33 12.25
CA GLU A 96 10.30 -1.48 11.61
C GLU A 96 9.66 -2.45 12.62
N ASP A 97 10.37 -2.77 13.71
CA ASP A 97 9.89 -3.68 14.76
C ASP A 97 8.63 -3.11 15.44
N GLU A 98 8.59 -1.79 15.69
CA GLU A 98 7.41 -1.12 16.25
C GLU A 98 6.21 -1.15 15.30
N VAL A 99 6.43 -1.00 13.99
CA VAL A 99 5.34 -1.11 12.99
C VAL A 99 4.82 -2.54 12.92
N GLU A 100 5.72 -3.53 12.87
CA GLU A 100 5.38 -4.96 12.86
C GLU A 100 4.54 -5.35 14.08
N GLU A 101 4.95 -4.92 15.28
CA GLU A 101 4.20 -5.19 16.52
C GLU A 101 2.82 -4.53 16.51
N ARG A 102 2.73 -3.27 16.06
CA ARG A 102 1.46 -2.52 16.09
C ARG A 102 0.45 -3.00 15.04
N LEU A 103 0.90 -3.44 13.88
CA LEU A 103 0.05 -3.98 12.81
C LEU A 103 -0.22 -5.48 12.96
N ASP A 104 0.55 -6.16 13.81
CA ASP A 104 0.53 -7.63 13.96
C ASP A 104 0.73 -8.29 12.59
N THR A 105 1.88 -8.00 11.98
CA THR A 105 2.27 -8.43 10.62
C THR A 105 2.26 -9.94 10.46
N ASP A 106 2.58 -10.69 11.52
CA ASP A 106 2.43 -12.15 11.57
C ASP A 106 0.99 -12.57 11.24
N SER A 107 -0.03 -11.93 11.84
CA SER A 107 -1.43 -12.27 11.55
C SER A 107 -1.98 -11.66 10.27
N LEU A 108 -1.26 -10.72 9.66
CA LEU A 108 -1.48 -10.27 8.29
C LEU A 108 -0.87 -11.21 7.24
N GLU A 109 -0.09 -12.21 7.68
CA GLU A 109 0.75 -13.07 6.84
C GLU A 109 1.69 -12.30 5.90
N SER A 110 2.17 -11.12 6.34
CA SER A 110 3.14 -10.32 5.57
C SER A 110 4.56 -10.81 5.79
N ASP A 111 5.46 -10.52 4.84
CA ASP A 111 6.89 -10.89 4.93
C ASP A 111 7.74 -9.91 5.78
N GLY A 112 7.08 -8.94 6.41
CA GLY A 112 7.67 -7.99 7.34
C GLY A 112 7.67 -6.55 6.80
N VAL A 113 8.40 -5.70 7.52
CA VAL A 113 8.51 -4.25 7.25
C VAL A 113 9.97 -3.86 7.03
N TRP A 114 10.22 -2.97 6.07
CA TRP A 114 11.57 -2.50 5.74
C TRP A 114 11.59 -1.03 5.29
N GLU A 115 12.70 -0.33 5.49
CA GLU A 115 12.84 1.08 5.11
C GLU A 115 12.98 1.28 3.59
N GLY A 116 12.08 2.07 2.99
CA GLY A 116 12.07 2.40 1.57
C GLY A 116 10.69 2.25 0.92
N MET A 117 10.68 2.33 -0.41
CA MET A 117 9.53 2.09 -1.30
C MET A 117 9.78 0.82 -2.12
N SER A 118 8.73 0.15 -2.59
CA SER A 118 8.82 -1.10 -3.38
C SER A 118 9.56 -0.95 -4.71
N TYR A 119 9.56 0.26 -5.29
CA TYR A 119 10.33 0.65 -6.47
C TYR A 119 11.21 1.87 -6.16
N ASP A 120 11.94 2.41 -7.14
CA ASP A 120 12.72 3.62 -6.90
C ASP A 120 11.77 4.79 -6.58
N GLU A 121 12.16 5.70 -5.68
CA GLU A 121 11.29 6.82 -5.26
C GLU A 121 10.85 7.69 -6.46
N ASP A 122 11.72 7.83 -7.46
CA ASP A 122 11.47 8.58 -8.69
C ASP A 122 10.43 7.89 -9.62
N ASP A 123 10.09 6.62 -9.38
CA ASP A 123 9.04 5.89 -10.09
C ASP A 123 7.64 6.24 -9.59
N PHE A 124 7.50 6.89 -8.42
CA PHE A 124 6.20 7.22 -7.83
C PHE A 124 5.81 8.69 -8.02
N SER A 125 4.50 8.92 -8.20
CA SER A 125 3.87 10.23 -8.11
C SER A 125 3.09 10.39 -6.82
N ASP A 126 2.70 11.63 -6.51
CA ASP A 126 1.81 11.94 -5.39
C ASP A 126 2.31 11.51 -4.00
N ILE A 127 3.64 11.34 -3.85
CA ILE A 127 4.26 11.06 -2.55
C ILE A 127 3.94 12.22 -1.60
N PRO A 128 3.16 12.01 -0.51
CA PRO A 128 2.84 13.07 0.41
C PRO A 128 4.10 13.51 1.17
N ALA A 129 4.10 14.73 1.71
CA ALA A 129 5.25 15.25 2.43
C ALA A 129 5.64 14.34 3.61
N VAL A 130 6.94 14.07 3.73
CA VAL A 130 7.53 13.35 4.87
C VAL A 130 7.92 14.38 5.93
N PRO A 131 7.31 14.37 7.14
CA PRO A 131 7.68 15.29 8.20
C PRO A 131 9.12 15.09 8.70
N GLU A 132 9.65 16.08 9.43
CA GLU A 132 10.92 15.90 10.13
C GLU A 132 10.86 14.69 11.08
N ASP A 133 11.97 13.96 11.20
CA ASP A 133 12.11 12.73 11.99
C ASP A 133 11.24 11.55 11.55
N HIS A 134 10.53 11.64 10.42
CA HIS A 134 9.82 10.52 9.80
C HIS A 134 10.65 9.86 8.70
N ARG A 135 10.33 8.59 8.45
CA ARG A 135 10.86 7.78 7.35
C ARG A 135 9.69 7.07 6.66
N ILE A 136 9.94 6.53 5.47
CA ILE A 136 8.98 5.68 4.77
C ILE A 136 9.41 4.23 4.97
N LEU A 137 8.50 3.44 5.51
CA LEU A 137 8.62 2.00 5.64
C LEU A 137 7.64 1.31 4.70
N THR A 138 7.98 0.14 4.18
CA THR A 138 7.14 -0.67 3.31
C THR A 138 6.83 -2.01 3.97
N MET A 139 5.56 -2.40 3.95
CA MET A 139 5.08 -3.74 4.31
C MET A 139 4.64 -4.49 3.04
N SER A 140 5.17 -5.68 2.80
CA SER A 140 4.91 -6.47 1.58
C SER A 140 4.52 -7.93 1.86
N TRP A 141 4.10 -8.63 0.80
CA TRP A 141 3.72 -10.05 0.79
C TRP A 141 4.30 -10.73 -0.47
N ASP A 142 5.52 -11.23 -0.42
CA ASP A 142 6.27 -11.87 -1.53
C ASP A 142 6.27 -13.41 -1.47
#